data_AF-A0AB34LI12-F1
#
_entry.id   AF-A0AB34LI12-F1
#
_cell.length_a   1.000
_cell.length_b   1.000
_cell.length_c   1.000
_cell.angle_alpha   90.00
_cell.angle_beta   90.00
_cell.angle_gamma   90.00
#
_symmetry.space_group_name_H-M   'P 1'
#
loop_
_entity.id
_entity.type
_entity.pdbx_description
1 polymer ?
#
loop_
_entity_poly.entity_id
_entity_poly.type
_entity_poly.pdbx_seq_one_letter_code
_entity_poly.pdbx_strand_id
1 'polypeptide(L)'
;MRIAVVIETLKRQGVVVTRHNLRDEPQVYVSNKTVNQYLQKNGAEALPITLVDGEIAVSKDYPTTKQMSEWTGINLDLMPVK
;
A
#
# COMPACT_ATOMS: atom_id res chain seq x y z
N MET A 1 -5.74 -1.41 14.15
CA MET A 1 -4.30 -1.57 13.82
C MET A 1 -4.08 -2.76 12.87
N ARG A 2 -4.81 -2.87 11.74
CA ARG A 2 -4.75 -4.07 10.87
C ARG A 2 -3.56 -4.06 9.91
N ILE A 3 -3.40 -2.95 9.18
CA ILE A 3 -2.42 -2.86 8.08
C ILE A 3 -0.97 -3.03 8.56
N ALA A 4 -0.64 -2.52 9.74
CA ALA A 4 0.70 -2.64 10.31
C ALA A 4 1.10 -4.10 10.60
N VAL A 5 0.17 -4.90 11.13
CA VAL A 5 0.39 -6.33 11.43
C VAL A 5 0.59 -7.13 10.14
N VAL A 6 -0.23 -6.84 9.12
CA VAL A 6 -0.11 -7.49 7.82
C VAL A 6 1.23 -7.16 7.16
N ILE A 7 1.61 -5.88 7.14
CA ILE A 7 2.90 -5.43 6.60
C ILE A 7 4.07 -6.10 7.31
N GLU A 8 4.06 -6.15 8.64
CA GLU A 8 5.14 -6.79 9.40
C GLU A 8 5.27 -8.27 9.04
N THR A 9 4.15 -8.97 8.89
CA THR A 9 4.21 -10.39 8.56
C THR A 9 4.65 -10.63 7.12
N LEU A 10 4.17 -9.83 6.17
CA LEU A 10 4.65 -9.85 4.78
C LEU A 10 6.17 -9.65 4.74
N LYS A 11 6.69 -8.70 5.53
CA LYS A 11 8.13 -8.47 5.68
C LYS A 11 8.87 -9.70 6.23
N ARG A 12 8.30 -10.40 7.23
CA ARG A 12 8.88 -11.66 7.75
C ARG A 12 8.88 -12.79 6.73
N GLN A 13 7.94 -12.78 5.78
CA GLN A 13 7.84 -13.74 4.68
C GLN A 13 8.70 -13.35 3.47
N GLY A 14 9.50 -12.28 3.56
CA GLY A 14 10.39 -11.83 2.49
C GLY A 14 9.75 -10.86 1.49
N VAL A 15 8.49 -10.46 1.69
CA VAL A 15 7.83 -9.46 0.86
C VAL A 15 8.21 -8.06 1.34
N VAL A 16 8.79 -7.26 0.44
CA VAL A 16 9.16 -5.88 0.73
C VAL A 16 7.94 -5.00 0.54
N VAL A 17 7.44 -4.42 1.64
CA VAL A 17 6.39 -3.40 1.61
C VAL A 17 6.97 -2.08 2.07
N THR A 18 7.03 -1.11 1.16
CA THR A 18 7.51 0.23 1.46
C THR A 18 6.33 1.17 1.65
N ARG A 19 6.37 1.97 2.71
CA ARG A 19 5.34 2.97 3.00
C ARG A 19 6.00 4.33 3.07
N HIS A 20 5.42 5.27 2.33
CA HIS A 20 5.82 6.67 2.36
C HIS A 20 4.71 7.50 3.00
N ASN A 21 5.10 8.62 3.60
CA ASN A 21 4.18 9.62 4.11
C ASN A 21 4.39 10.92 3.32
N LEU A 22 3.31 11.51 2.82
CA LEU A 22 3.37 12.77 2.08
C LEU A 22 4.01 13.90 2.89
N ARG A 23 3.85 13.91 4.22
CA ARG A 23 4.44 14.92 5.10
C ARG A 23 5.97 14.80 5.20
N ASP A 24 6.48 13.58 5.28
CA ASP A 24 7.89 13.31 5.55
C ASP A 24 8.70 13.14 4.25
N GLU A 25 8.07 12.61 3.20
CA GLU A 25 8.69 12.24 1.93
C GLU A 25 7.92 12.77 0.70
N PRO A 26 7.64 14.07 0.59
CA PRO A 26 6.83 14.63 -0.50
C PRO A 26 7.44 14.38 -1.88
N GLN A 27 8.78 14.30 -1.98
CA GLN A 27 9.47 14.07 -3.25
C GLN A 27 9.11 12.72 -3.90
N VAL A 28 8.80 11.68 -3.12
CA VAL A 28 8.44 10.36 -3.66
C VAL A 28 7.12 10.41 -4.44
N TYR A 29 6.17 11.23 -3.97
CA TYR A 29 4.88 11.42 -4.62
C TYR A 29 4.96 12.20 -5.94
N VAL A 30 6.01 13.03 -6.10
CA VAL A 30 6.28 13.76 -7.35
C VAL A 30 7.12 12.92 -8.32
N SER A 31 8.10 12.19 -7.78
CA SER A 31 9.05 11.38 -8.56
C SER A 31 8.39 10.14 -9.15
N ASN A 32 7.45 9.52 -8.41
CA ASN A 32 6.65 8.42 -8.94
C ASN A 32 5.59 8.98 -9.89
N LYS A 33 5.82 8.85 -11.21
CA LYS A 33 4.92 9.37 -12.25
C LYS A 33 3.48 8.88 -12.10
N THR A 34 3.30 7.61 -11.76
CA THR A 34 1.97 6.99 -11.59
C THR A 34 1.20 7.67 -10.46
N VAL A 35 1.82 7.82 -9.29
CA VAL A 35 1.22 8.48 -8.13
C VAL A 35 0.99 9.96 -8.40
N ASN A 36 1.97 10.65 -8.99
CA ASN A 36 1.89 12.08 -9.30
C ASN A 36 0.71 12.38 -10.23
N GLN A 37 0.59 11.64 -11.34
CA GLN A 37 -0.52 11.80 -12.28
C GLN A 37 -1.87 11.51 -11.63
N TYR A 38 -1.93 10.52 -10.74
CA TYR A 38 -3.16 10.18 -10.05
C TYR A 38 -3.58 11.25 -9.04
N LEU A 39 -2.62 11.81 -8.29
CA LEU A 39 -2.86 12.91 -7.36
C LEU A 39 -3.22 14.21 -8.09
N GLN A 40 -2.65 14.49 -9.26
CA GLN A 40 -3.05 15.66 -10.05
C GLN A 40 -4.50 15.56 -10.53
N LYS A 41 -4.98 14.35 -10.84
CA LYS A 41 -6.36 14.12 -11.30
C LYS A 41 -7.38 14.05 -10.16
N ASN A 42 -7.04 13.41 -9.05
CA ASN A 42 -7.97 13.09 -7.97
C ASN A 42 -7.75 13.92 -6.69
N GLY A 43 -6.69 14.73 -6.63
CA GLY A 43 -6.29 15.47 -5.45
C GLY A 43 -5.64 14.59 -4.36
N ALA A 44 -5.23 15.25 -3.28
CA ALA A 44 -4.66 14.58 -2.10
C ALA A 44 -5.69 13.71 -1.34
N GLU A 45 -6.98 13.91 -1.59
CA GLU A 45 -8.08 13.11 -1.04
C GLU A 45 -8.07 11.66 -1.54
N ALA A 46 -7.30 11.37 -2.60
CA ALA A 46 -7.13 10.03 -3.13
C ALA A 46 -6.19 9.15 -2.29
N LEU A 47 -5.52 9.73 -1.28
CA LEU A 47 -4.69 9.02 -0.34
C LEU A 47 -5.52 8.23 0.69
N PRO A 48 -5.02 7.09 1.19
CA PRO A 48 -3.79 6.41 0.80
C PRO A 48 -3.88 5.78 -0.60
N ILE A 49 -2.75 5.73 -1.31
CA ILE A 49 -2.60 5.03 -2.60
C ILE A 49 -1.69 3.83 -2.38
N THR A 50 -2.12 2.66 -2.85
CA THR A 50 -1.35 1.42 -2.84
C THR A 50 -0.97 1.05 -4.26
N LEU A 51 0.33 0.85 -4.46
CA LEU A 51 0.88 0.37 -5.72
C LEU A 51 1.19 -1.13 -5.62
N VAL A 52 0.89 -1.88 -6.67
CA VAL A 52 1.28 -3.29 -6.85
C VAL A 52 1.95 -3.38 -8.21
N ASP A 53 3.18 -3.89 -8.27
CA ASP A 53 3.98 -3.96 -9.49
C ASP A 53 4.10 -2.62 -10.26
N GLY A 54 4.02 -1.49 -9.54
CA GLY A 54 4.12 -0.14 -10.09
C GLY A 54 2.78 0.45 -10.58
N GLU A 55 1.69 -0.29 -10.49
CA GLU A 55 0.34 0.13 -10.88
C GLU A 55 -0.55 0.42 -9.67
N ILE A 56 -1.52 1.33 -9.84
CA ILE A 56 -2.44 1.70 -8.75
C ILE A 56 -3.47 0.59 -8.58
N ALA A 57 -3.38 -0.13 -7.47
CA ALA A 57 -4.31 -1.19 -7.14
C ALA A 57 -5.48 -0.68 -6.27
N VAL A 58 -5.19 0.19 -5.29
CA VAL A 58 -6.18 0.75 -4.37
C VAL A 58 -5.86 2.21 -4.09
N SER A 59 -6.90 3.02 -3.96
CA SER A 59 -6.87 4.44 -3.60
C SER A 59 -7.95 4.73 -2.56
N LYS A 60 -7.82 5.83 -1.79
CA LYS A 60 -8.75 6.31 -0.74
C LYS A 60 -8.86 5.41 0.49
N ASP A 61 -8.55 4.13 0.36
CA ASP A 61 -8.62 3.15 1.43
C ASP A 61 -7.37 2.26 1.45
N TYR A 62 -7.12 1.64 2.60
CA TYR A 62 -6.09 0.60 2.69
C TYR A 62 -6.62 -0.71 2.10
N PRO A 63 -5.77 -1.50 1.42
CA PRO A 63 -6.17 -2.78 0.88
C PRO A 63 -6.65 -3.73 1.97
N THR A 64 -7.60 -4.59 1.60
CA THR A 64 -8.08 -5.66 2.48
C THR A 64 -7.00 -6.73 2.65
N THR A 65 -7.12 -7.54 3.71
CA THR A 65 -6.21 -8.67 3.94
C THR A 65 -6.26 -9.67 2.79
N LYS A 66 -7.45 -9.88 2.23
CA LYS A 66 -7.66 -10.73 1.05
C LYS A 66 -6.91 -10.21 -0.18
N GLN A 67 -7.05 -8.93 -0.50
CA GLN A 67 -6.32 -8.33 -1.64
C GLN A 67 -4.81 -8.45 -1.49
N MET A 68 -4.27 -8.16 -0.30
CA MET A 68 -2.84 -8.32 -0.04
C MET A 68 -2.40 -9.78 -0.17
N SER A 69 -3.25 -10.72 0.24
CA SER A 69 -3.01 -12.15 0.10
C SER A 69 -2.95 -12.57 -1.37
N GLU A 70 -3.88 -12.06 -2.19
CA GLU A 70 -3.92 -12.30 -3.63
C GLU A 70 -2.70 -11.73 -4.35
N TRP A 71 -2.25 -10.52 -4.00
CA TRP A 71 -1.09 -9.89 -4.66
C TRP A 71 0.24 -10.52 -4.27
N THR A 72 0.37 -10.96 -3.02
CA THR A 72 1.63 -11.50 -2.49
C THR A 72 1.73 -13.01 -2.62
N GLY A 73 0.62 -13.70 -2.94
CA GLY A 73 0.52 -15.16 -2.94
C GLY A 73 0.60 -15.80 -1.55
N ILE A 74 0.65 -14.99 -0.47
CA ILE A 74 0.77 -15.45 0.90
C ILE A 74 -0.63 -15.53 1.50
N ASN A 75 -1.01 -16.67 2.08
CA ASN A 75 -2.28 -16.78 2.78
C ASN A 75 -2.23 -16.00 4.13
N LEU A 76 -2.89 -14.85 4.15
CA LEU A 76 -2.96 -13.96 5.32
C LEU A 76 -4.23 -14.19 6.17
N ASP A 77 -5.12 -15.08 5.76
CA ASP A 77 -6.40 -15.37 6.43
C ASP A 77 -6.18 -16.10 7.77
N LEU A 78 -5.04 -16.77 7.91
CA LEU A 78 -4.61 -17.48 9.12
C LEU A 78 -4.05 -16.55 10.21
N MET A 79 -4.05 -15.22 9.99
CA MET A 79 -3.53 -14.28 10.96
C MET A 79 -4.50 -14.10 12.13
N PRO A 80 -4.08 -14.39 13.37
CA PRO A 80 -4.89 -14.06 14.53
C PRO A 80 -5.03 -12.54 14.62
N VAL A 81 -6.26 -12.06 14.52
CA VAL A 81 -6.61 -10.68 14.89
C VAL A 81 -6.47 -10.61 16.42
N LYS A 82 -5.27 -10.28 16.90
CA LYS A 82 -5.06 -9.97 18.32
C LYS A 82 -5.58 -8.58 18.64
#